data_AF-A0AA35QYS2-F1
#
_entry.id   AF-A0AA35QYS2-F1
#
_cell.length_a   1.000
_cell.length_b   1.000
_cell.length_c   1.000
_cell.angle_alpha   90.00
_cell.angle_beta   90.00
_cell.angle_gamma   90.00
#
_symmetry.space_group_name_H-M   'P 1'
#
loop_
_entity.id
_entity.type
_entity.pdbx_description
1 polymer ?
#
loop_
_entity_poly.entity_id
_entity_poly.type
_entity_poly.pdbx_seq_one_letter_code
_entity_poly.pdbx_strand_id
1 'polypeptide(L)'
;MRQRETELVQAKDREIALLQQQQGGKHSYTYQVSGPGLTSATVNQPTHVLVQLTDSSGRPYSLPLNVTAQVKLVSKATPTNTHEATPTRTWWPWSKKQPEKQVLVAMTSPSQYEVSYTPVSRGQHKLHVQVNDREINGSPFTVTVYPDPRQLGHPVRTVTGLNCPYGIAFNSHQEMIVSECEGHRVSIFDIRGQKIRIFGSRGDSPDQMVLPAGIATDDTDNIYVSSEHKLQKFTSRGELIKCIGRRGSKEWEFNDPRGVTLCANQVFVCDRDNHRIQVFDLDLNFVRSIGSHGKGRGEFNSPLDVKFDTARNLYVAEWGNGRVQVMDTRGQFIRLFGQEGEGKLREPSGLLIADKYVYVSDLNGDCIVVYETSGQFVTSFGRFGEKEGEFRRPYCITSGVDGFIHVCDYGNNRVQIF
;
A
#
# COMPACT_ATOMS: atom_id res chain seq x y z
N MET A 1 34.84 46.00 -12.64
CA MET A 1 35.55 45.54 -11.42
C MET A 1 34.48 45.06 -10.47
N ARG A 2 34.39 43.73 -10.26
CA ARG A 2 34.90 43.02 -9.06
C ARG A 2 34.15 43.51 -7.81
N GLN A 3 33.46 42.71 -7.00
CA GLN A 3 33.56 41.28 -6.66
C GLN A 3 32.25 40.91 -5.91
N ARG A 4 31.57 39.80 -6.26
CA ARG A 4 31.57 38.48 -5.57
C ARG A 4 30.85 38.47 -4.20
N GLU A 5 29.72 37.75 -4.12
CA GLU A 5 29.55 36.44 -3.42
C GLU A 5 29.48 36.65 -1.88
N THR A 6 28.48 36.18 -1.14
CA THR A 6 28.28 34.75 -0.77
C THR A 6 26.95 34.62 0.02
N GLU A 7 26.13 33.59 -0.31
CA GLU A 7 25.25 32.77 0.57
C GLU A 7 24.09 33.42 1.39
N LEU A 8 22.96 32.78 1.71
CA LEU A 8 22.18 31.59 1.31
C LEU A 8 20.92 31.57 2.22
N VAL A 9 19.91 30.75 1.88
CA VAL A 9 18.82 30.22 2.75
C VAL A 9 17.43 30.90 2.69
N GLN A 10 16.59 30.24 1.85
CA GLN A 10 15.23 29.72 2.08
C GLN A 10 14.07 30.65 2.47
N ALA A 11 13.06 30.69 1.59
CA ALA A 11 11.81 29.94 1.74
C ALA A 11 10.73 30.62 0.88
N LYS A 12 10.27 29.95 -0.18
CA LYS A 12 8.93 30.22 -0.73
C LYS A 12 8.32 28.91 -1.20
N ASP A 13 7.46 28.40 -0.33
CA ASP A 13 6.46 27.39 -0.60
C ASP A 13 5.75 27.67 -1.93
N ARG A 14 5.58 26.62 -2.73
CA ARG A 14 4.69 26.62 -3.89
C ARG A 14 3.76 25.42 -3.74
N GLU A 15 2.51 25.72 -3.42
CA GLU A 15 1.38 24.78 -3.43
C GLU A 15 1.31 24.01 -4.75
N ILE A 16 1.09 22.69 -4.64
CA ILE A 16 0.79 21.79 -5.76
C ILE A 16 -0.73 21.54 -5.72
N ALA A 17 -1.45 21.97 -6.75
CA ALA A 17 -2.85 21.59 -6.95
C ALA A 17 -2.95 20.44 -7.96
N LEU A 18 -3.51 19.31 -7.52
CA LEU A 18 -3.81 18.13 -8.34
C LEU A 18 -5.12 18.36 -9.11
N LEU A 19 -5.08 18.43 -10.43
CA LEU A 19 -6.28 18.43 -11.27
C LEU A 19 -6.41 17.08 -11.98
N GLN A 20 -7.45 16.32 -11.60
CA GLN A 20 -7.84 15.06 -12.23
C GLN A 20 -8.84 15.33 -13.36
N GLN A 21 -8.60 14.77 -14.55
CA GLN A 21 -9.63 14.68 -15.59
C GLN A 21 -9.87 13.22 -15.95
N GLN A 22 -11.15 12.85 -15.96
CA GLN A 22 -11.62 11.49 -16.13
C GLN A 22 -12.17 11.32 -17.55
N GLN A 23 -11.55 10.45 -18.35
CA GLN A 23 -12.20 9.87 -19.53
C GLN A 23 -11.78 8.41 -19.69
N GLY A 24 -12.75 7.50 -19.63
CA GLY A 24 -12.60 6.11 -20.10
C GLY A 24 -11.65 5.20 -19.30
N GLY A 25 -11.60 5.31 -17.96
CA GLY A 25 -10.85 4.35 -17.12
C GLY A 25 -9.33 4.47 -17.19
N LYS A 26 -8.79 5.54 -17.81
CA LYS A 26 -7.38 5.93 -17.71
C LYS A 26 -7.21 6.93 -16.56
N HIS A 27 -6.23 6.68 -15.69
CA HIS A 27 -5.82 7.63 -14.65
C HIS A 27 -4.77 8.58 -15.23
N SER A 28 -4.93 9.88 -15.01
CA SER A 28 -4.00 10.92 -15.44
C SER A 28 -3.60 11.77 -14.23
N TYR A 29 -2.30 12.03 -14.08
CA TYR A 29 -1.76 12.97 -13.10
C TYR A 29 -1.17 14.15 -13.86
N THR A 30 -1.78 15.33 -13.76
CA THR A 30 -1.27 16.55 -14.39
C THR A 30 -0.60 17.42 -13.33
N TYR A 31 0.70 17.70 -13.49
CA TYR A 31 1.44 18.63 -12.65
C TYR A 31 1.59 19.96 -13.38
N GLN A 32 1.29 21.08 -12.72
CA GLN A 32 1.62 22.43 -13.19
C GLN A 32 2.93 22.87 -12.54
N VAL A 33 4.00 22.98 -13.34
CA VAL A 33 5.27 23.57 -12.90
C VAL A 33 5.58 24.77 -13.78
N SER A 34 5.80 25.93 -13.16
CA SER A 34 6.22 27.15 -13.82
C SER A 34 7.73 27.08 -14.16
N GLY A 35 8.07 26.90 -15.44
CA GLY A 35 9.43 27.00 -15.97
C GLY A 35 9.64 26.16 -17.25
N PRO A 36 10.58 26.52 -18.15
CA PRO A 36 10.68 25.93 -19.49
C PRO A 36 11.25 24.51 -19.41
N GLY A 37 10.40 23.50 -19.34
CA GLY A 37 10.81 22.09 -19.27
C GLY A 37 9.70 21.17 -19.74
N LEU A 38 10.01 20.36 -20.75
CA LEU A 38 9.11 19.37 -21.33
C LEU A 38 8.64 18.35 -20.28
N THR A 39 7.38 17.89 -20.43
CA THR A 39 6.79 16.58 -20.04
C THR A 39 6.14 16.40 -18.64
N SER A 40 5.11 15.54 -18.63
CA SER A 40 4.53 14.87 -17.46
C SER A 40 4.32 13.38 -17.76
N ALA A 41 4.75 12.45 -16.91
CA ALA A 41 4.48 11.03 -17.10
C ALA A 41 3.51 10.48 -16.05
N THR A 42 2.77 9.44 -16.41
CA THR A 42 1.88 8.68 -15.55
C THR A 42 2.26 7.21 -15.61
N VAL A 43 2.59 6.63 -14.45
CA VAL A 43 2.78 5.18 -14.31
C VAL A 43 1.41 4.54 -14.15
N ASN A 44 1.03 3.66 -15.09
CA ASN A 44 -0.29 3.02 -15.04
C ASN A 44 -0.23 1.65 -14.35
N GLN A 45 0.87 0.91 -14.55
CA GLN A 45 1.13 -0.41 -14.00
C GLN A 45 2.63 -0.61 -13.76
N PRO A 46 3.06 -1.59 -12.96
CA PRO A 46 4.45 -1.89 -12.72
C PRO A 46 5.25 -2.33 -13.94
N THR A 47 4.59 -2.52 -15.08
CA THR A 47 5.21 -2.90 -16.35
C THR A 47 4.87 -1.90 -17.47
N HIS A 48 4.00 -0.92 -17.23
CA HIS A 48 3.54 0.06 -18.22
C HIS A 48 3.56 1.50 -17.67
N VAL A 49 4.31 2.38 -18.33
CA VAL A 49 4.38 3.81 -18.05
C VAL A 49 3.93 4.60 -19.27
N LEU A 50 2.89 5.41 -19.12
CA LEU A 50 2.48 6.36 -20.15
C LEU A 50 3.19 7.69 -19.93
N VAL A 51 3.96 8.12 -20.91
CA VAL A 51 4.65 9.41 -20.90
C VAL A 51 3.89 10.36 -21.80
N GLN A 52 3.35 11.45 -21.22
CA GLN A 52 2.69 12.51 -21.97
C GLN A 52 3.67 13.68 -22.14
N LEU A 53 3.99 14.00 -23.39
CA LEU A 53 4.83 15.15 -23.68
C LEU A 53 3.96 16.40 -23.76
N THR A 54 4.38 17.45 -23.07
CA THR A 54 3.72 18.75 -23.04
C THR A 54 4.73 19.87 -23.25
N ASP A 55 4.30 20.96 -23.88
CA ASP A 55 5.08 22.19 -24.00
C ASP A 55 5.12 22.97 -22.67
N SER A 56 5.83 24.09 -22.65
CA SER A 56 5.95 24.95 -21.47
C SER A 56 4.62 25.58 -21.00
N SER A 57 3.55 25.46 -21.78
CA SER A 57 2.20 25.90 -21.44
C SER A 57 1.29 24.74 -20.99
N GLY A 58 1.81 23.52 -20.93
CA GLY A 58 1.07 22.31 -20.57
C GLY A 58 0.26 21.71 -21.72
N ARG A 59 0.42 22.19 -22.96
CA ARG A 59 -0.31 21.64 -24.12
C ARG A 59 0.40 20.41 -24.67
N PRO A 60 -0.33 19.39 -25.18
CA PRO A 60 0.27 18.21 -25.78
C PRO A 60 1.28 18.58 -26.88
N TYR A 61 2.51 18.09 -26.75
CA TYR A 61 3.61 18.38 -27.65
C TYR A 61 4.04 17.14 -28.41
N SER A 62 4.22 17.24 -29.73
CA SER A 62 4.66 16.12 -30.56
C SER A 62 6.15 16.22 -30.86
N LEU A 63 6.88 15.10 -30.71
CA LEU A 63 8.30 15.09 -31.07
C LEU A 63 8.46 15.25 -32.60
N PRO A 64 9.43 16.08 -33.05
CA PRO A 64 9.84 16.07 -34.45
C PRO A 64 10.29 14.67 -34.89
N LEU A 65 10.11 14.33 -36.17
CA LEU A 65 10.43 13.01 -36.77
C LEU A 65 11.83 12.46 -36.47
N ASN A 66 12.78 13.31 -36.06
CA ASN A 66 14.18 12.96 -35.81
C ASN A 66 14.56 12.89 -34.33
N VAL A 67 13.58 12.95 -33.41
CA VAL A 67 13.82 12.92 -31.96
C VAL A 67 13.44 11.56 -31.39
N THR A 68 14.40 10.90 -30.75
CA THR A 68 14.20 9.61 -30.08
C THR A 68 14.02 9.80 -28.57
N ALA A 69 12.91 9.29 -28.04
CA ALA A 69 12.77 9.09 -26.59
C ALA A 69 13.49 7.79 -26.22
N GLN A 70 14.30 7.83 -25.16
CA GLN A 70 14.98 6.65 -24.62
C GLN A 70 14.49 6.39 -23.20
N VAL A 71 14.27 5.13 -22.88
CA VAL A 71 13.92 4.72 -21.53
C VAL A 71 14.96 3.74 -21.05
N LYS A 72 15.49 4.01 -19.87
CA LYS A 72 16.43 3.14 -19.19
C LYS A 72 15.83 2.70 -17.87
N LEU A 73 15.52 1.41 -17.78
CA LEU A 73 15.23 0.80 -16.50
C LEU A 73 16.55 0.63 -15.73
N VAL A 74 16.56 1.07 -14.47
CA VAL A 74 17.68 0.85 -13.56
C VAL A 74 17.12 0.17 -12.32
N SER A 75 17.13 -1.16 -12.27
CA SER A 75 17.04 -1.86 -11.00
C SER A 75 18.28 -1.58 -10.18
N LYS A 76 18.17 -0.59 -9.28
CA LYS A 76 18.82 -0.73 -7.99
C LYS A 76 17.84 -1.51 -7.12
N ALA A 77 17.89 -2.83 -7.17
CA ALA A 77 17.54 -3.59 -5.98
C ALA A 77 18.43 -3.01 -4.89
N THR A 78 17.86 -2.25 -3.94
CA THR A 78 18.61 -1.80 -2.79
C THR A 78 19.28 -3.05 -2.23
N PRO A 79 20.62 -3.10 -2.11
CA PRO A 79 21.29 -4.32 -1.75
C PRO A 79 20.72 -4.80 -0.43
N THR A 80 20.01 -5.92 -0.47
CA THR A 80 19.80 -6.73 0.71
C THR A 80 21.20 -7.12 1.15
N ASN A 81 21.70 -6.55 2.24
CA ASN A 81 22.90 -7.05 2.91
C ASN A 81 22.56 -8.45 3.47
N THR A 82 22.49 -9.43 2.58
CA THR A 82 22.55 -10.85 2.90
C THR A 82 24.01 -11.16 3.13
N HIS A 83 24.47 -11.02 4.38
CA HIS A 83 25.64 -11.77 4.79
C HIS A 83 25.25 -13.25 4.76
N GLU A 84 25.95 -13.97 3.90
CA GLU A 84 25.86 -15.41 3.68
C GLU A 84 25.91 -16.15 5.03
N ALA A 85 24.81 -16.76 5.43
CA ALA A 85 24.88 -17.93 6.29
C ALA A 85 25.30 -19.11 5.40
N THR A 86 26.41 -19.72 5.77
CA THR A 86 27.05 -20.87 5.11
C THR A 86 26.03 -21.94 4.67
N PRO A 87 26.01 -22.35 3.38
CA PRO A 87 25.07 -23.34 2.90
C PRO A 87 25.61 -24.76 3.08
N THR A 88 24.91 -25.58 3.86
CA THR A 88 24.94 -27.03 3.66
C THR A 88 24.15 -27.37 2.38
N ARG A 89 24.91 -27.65 1.29
CA ARG A 89 24.61 -28.51 0.10
C ARG A 89 23.13 -28.94 -0.08
N THR A 90 22.43 -28.73 -1.21
CA THR A 90 22.80 -28.97 -2.63
C THR A 90 21.86 -28.27 -3.64
N TRP A 91 22.46 -27.59 -4.63
CA TRP A 91 22.10 -27.35 -6.06
C TRP A 91 20.72 -26.77 -6.48
N TRP A 92 20.73 -25.48 -6.88
CA TRP A 92 20.35 -25.00 -8.23
C TRP A 92 21.35 -23.90 -8.65
N PRO A 93 21.80 -23.82 -9.92
CA PRO A 93 22.85 -22.90 -10.33
C PRO A 93 22.33 -21.46 -10.35
N TRP A 94 23.13 -20.54 -9.80
CA TRP A 94 22.94 -19.10 -9.92
C TRP A 94 22.62 -18.73 -11.37
N SER A 95 21.43 -18.17 -11.61
CA SER A 95 21.12 -17.56 -12.88
C SER A 95 22.08 -16.38 -13.07
N LYS A 96 22.84 -16.42 -14.16
CA LYS A 96 23.50 -15.25 -14.73
C LYS A 96 22.50 -14.09 -14.69
N LYS A 97 22.87 -12.94 -14.11
CA LYS A 97 22.07 -11.69 -14.20
C LYS A 97 21.65 -11.51 -15.65
N GLN A 98 20.40 -11.86 -15.98
CA GLN A 98 19.85 -11.52 -17.28
C GLN A 98 19.62 -10.01 -17.22
N PRO A 99 20.10 -9.23 -18.20
CA PRO A 99 19.72 -7.83 -18.29
C PRO A 99 18.19 -7.76 -18.34
N GLU A 100 17.61 -6.75 -17.69
CA GLU A 100 16.18 -6.47 -17.78
C GLU A 100 15.76 -6.49 -19.25
N LYS A 101 14.84 -7.40 -19.60
CA LYS A 101 14.50 -7.68 -20.99
C LYS A 101 13.43 -6.72 -21.48
N GLN A 102 13.75 -6.08 -22.61
CA GLN A 102 12.89 -5.29 -23.49
C GLN A 102 12.16 -4.13 -22.83
N VAL A 103 12.70 -2.93 -23.01
CA VAL A 103 11.93 -1.70 -22.91
C VAL A 103 11.37 -1.41 -24.30
N LEU A 104 10.06 -1.59 -24.46
CA LEU A 104 9.36 -1.22 -25.69
C LEU A 104 8.81 0.19 -25.51
N VAL A 105 9.16 1.08 -26.42
CA VAL A 105 8.58 2.42 -26.48
C VAL A 105 7.70 2.48 -27.72
N ALA A 106 6.38 2.53 -27.51
CA ALA A 106 5.40 2.63 -28.57
C ALA A 106 4.74 4.01 -28.53
N MET A 107 4.72 4.71 -29.66
CA MET A 107 3.95 5.95 -29.78
C MET A 107 2.46 5.60 -29.85
N THR A 108 1.69 6.01 -28.86
CA THR A 108 0.23 5.77 -28.81
C THR A 108 -0.55 6.94 -29.41
N SER A 109 0.02 8.15 -29.39
CA SER A 109 -0.40 9.31 -30.16
C SER A 109 0.82 10.22 -30.42
N PRO A 110 0.73 11.23 -31.30
CA PRO A 110 1.86 12.14 -31.58
C PRO A 110 2.51 12.77 -30.34
N SER A 111 1.77 12.88 -29.24
CA SER A 111 2.23 13.47 -27.97
C SER A 111 2.31 12.48 -26.79
N GLN A 112 1.97 11.20 -27.02
CA GLN A 112 1.86 10.19 -25.99
C GLN A 112 2.67 8.94 -26.35
N TYR A 113 3.49 8.50 -25.40
CA TYR A 113 4.35 7.34 -25.55
C TYR A 113 4.01 6.35 -24.44
N GLU A 114 3.87 5.08 -24.82
CA GLU A 114 3.78 3.97 -23.88
C GLU A 114 5.13 3.29 -23.78
N VAL A 115 5.58 3.12 -22.55
CA VAL A 115 6.82 2.49 -22.18
C VAL A 115 6.46 1.19 -21.46
N SER A 116 6.75 0.06 -22.08
CA SER A 116 6.51 -1.26 -21.50
C SER A 116 7.84 -1.92 -21.14
N TYR A 117 7.92 -2.54 -19.98
CA TYR A 117 9.10 -3.28 -19.54
C TYR A 117 8.73 -4.55 -18.80
N THR A 118 9.63 -5.55 -18.84
CA THR A 118 9.47 -6.80 -18.10
C THR A 118 10.51 -6.86 -16.98
N PRO A 119 10.13 -6.56 -15.71
CA PRO A 119 11.03 -6.69 -14.59
C PRO A 119 11.43 -8.16 -14.38
N VAL A 120 12.69 -8.39 -14.05
CA VAL A 120 13.25 -9.74 -13.87
C VAL A 120 13.29 -10.13 -12.39
N SER A 121 13.10 -9.16 -11.49
CA SER A 121 13.07 -9.33 -10.05
C SER A 121 11.83 -8.65 -9.46
N ARG A 122 11.39 -9.11 -8.29
CA ARG A 122 10.41 -8.40 -7.46
C ARG A 122 11.04 -7.22 -6.74
N GLY A 123 10.19 -6.35 -6.20
CA GLY A 123 10.56 -5.22 -5.35
C GLY A 123 10.60 -3.89 -6.08
N GLN A 124 11.28 -2.92 -5.49
CA GLN A 124 11.31 -1.56 -6.01
C GLN A 124 12.29 -1.41 -7.20
N HIS A 125 11.79 -0.90 -8.32
CA HIS A 125 12.55 -0.53 -9.50
C HIS A 125 12.48 0.97 -9.72
N LYS A 126 13.59 1.56 -10.21
CA LYS A 126 13.63 2.95 -10.68
C LYS A 126 13.63 2.99 -12.20
N LEU A 127 12.59 3.59 -12.75
CA LEU A 127 12.47 3.82 -14.18
C LEU A 127 12.94 5.22 -14.51
N HIS A 128 14.06 5.33 -15.25
CA HIS A 128 14.54 6.59 -15.78
C HIS A 128 14.01 6.78 -17.20
N VAL A 129 13.34 7.91 -17.44
CA VAL A 129 12.80 8.26 -18.75
C VAL A 129 13.54 9.50 -19.25
N GLN A 130 14.06 9.43 -20.48
CA GLN A 130 14.85 10.49 -21.09
C GLN A 130 14.33 10.83 -22.49
N VAL A 131 14.38 12.11 -22.85
CA VAL A 131 14.09 12.61 -24.20
C VAL A 131 15.28 13.47 -24.63
N ASN A 132 15.92 13.12 -25.77
CA ASN A 132 17.18 13.76 -26.20
C ASN A 132 18.28 13.76 -25.11
N ASP A 133 18.49 12.60 -24.46
CA ASP A 133 19.47 12.42 -23.36
C ASP A 133 19.23 13.31 -22.13
N ARG A 134 18.08 13.99 -22.05
CA ARG A 134 17.65 14.76 -20.89
C ARG A 134 16.57 14.03 -20.14
N GLU A 135 16.77 13.90 -18.84
CA GLU A 135 15.77 13.30 -17.94
C GLU A 135 14.51 14.15 -17.91
N ILE A 136 13.36 13.47 -18.00
CA ILE A 136 12.07 14.14 -17.96
C ILE A 136 11.70 14.54 -16.53
N ASN A 137 10.85 15.56 -16.40
CA ASN A 137 10.33 15.94 -15.08
C ASN A 137 9.55 14.78 -14.45
N GLY A 138 9.85 14.50 -13.18
CA GLY A 138 9.26 13.38 -12.42
C GLY A 138 10.01 12.05 -12.55
N SER A 139 10.97 11.94 -13.46
CA SER A 139 11.92 10.82 -13.50
C SER A 139 13.02 11.03 -12.44
N PRO A 140 13.50 9.96 -11.75
CA PRO A 140 13.08 8.57 -11.90
C PRO A 140 11.73 8.27 -11.24
N PHE A 141 10.93 7.45 -11.92
CA PHE A 141 9.70 6.88 -11.36
C PHE A 141 10.04 5.64 -10.54
N THR A 142 9.33 5.48 -9.43
CA THR A 142 9.52 4.34 -8.54
C THR A 142 8.34 3.39 -8.69
N VAL A 143 8.63 2.12 -8.90
CA VAL A 143 7.62 1.08 -9.13
C VAL A 143 7.93 -0.13 -8.27
N THR A 144 6.94 -0.70 -7.60
CA THR A 144 7.08 -1.99 -6.90
C THR A 144 6.54 -3.12 -7.76
N VAL A 145 7.36 -4.13 -8.01
CA VAL A 145 7.03 -5.31 -8.80
C VAL A 145 6.70 -6.46 -7.87
N TYR A 146 5.56 -7.11 -8.10
CA TYR A 146 5.09 -8.26 -7.34
C TYR A 146 5.16 -9.53 -8.20
N PRO A 147 5.44 -10.71 -7.61
CA PRO A 147 5.37 -11.96 -8.34
C PRO A 147 3.94 -12.27 -8.81
N ASP A 148 3.79 -13.06 -9.88
CA ASP A 148 2.47 -13.58 -10.26
C ASP A 148 1.92 -14.40 -9.07
N PRO A 149 0.71 -14.09 -8.56
CA PRO A 149 0.14 -14.81 -7.44
C PRO A 149 -0.01 -16.32 -7.67
N ARG A 150 -0.11 -16.78 -8.92
CA ARG A 150 -0.17 -18.20 -9.27
C ARG A 150 1.17 -18.93 -9.06
N GLN A 151 2.24 -18.17 -8.86
CA GLN A 151 3.60 -18.66 -8.65
C GLN A 151 4.12 -18.31 -7.24
N LEU A 152 3.27 -17.80 -6.34
CA LEU A 152 3.62 -17.64 -4.94
C LEU A 152 4.00 -19.00 -4.35
N GLY A 153 5.27 -19.13 -3.97
CA GLY A 153 5.81 -20.34 -3.37
C GLY A 153 5.54 -20.41 -1.87
N HIS A 154 6.37 -21.18 -1.16
CA HIS A 154 6.38 -21.21 0.30
C HIS A 154 6.90 -19.87 0.87
N PRO A 155 6.54 -19.53 2.12
CA PRO A 155 7.14 -18.40 2.82
C PRO A 155 8.66 -18.45 2.75
N VAL A 156 9.28 -17.33 2.42
CA VAL A 156 10.73 -17.15 2.43
C VAL A 156 11.27 -16.86 3.82
N ARG A 157 10.41 -16.38 4.73
CA ARG A 157 10.75 -16.03 6.11
C ARG A 157 9.50 -16.02 6.97
N THR A 158 9.68 -16.34 8.24
CA THR A 158 8.65 -16.27 9.28
C THR A 158 9.17 -15.50 10.48
N VAL A 159 8.40 -14.52 10.96
CA VAL A 159 8.67 -13.75 12.19
C VAL A 159 7.79 -14.33 13.30
N THR A 160 8.43 -14.84 14.35
CA THR A 160 7.78 -15.49 15.51
C THR A 160 7.93 -14.64 16.78
N GLY A 161 7.37 -15.12 17.91
CA GLY A 161 7.44 -14.39 19.18
C GLY A 161 6.54 -13.15 19.23
N LEU A 162 5.48 -13.16 18.43
CA LEU A 162 4.38 -12.21 18.44
C LEU A 162 3.23 -12.77 19.30
N ASN A 163 2.32 -11.92 19.75
CA ASN A 163 1.10 -12.33 20.43
C ASN A 163 -0.13 -11.86 19.64
N CYS A 164 -0.70 -12.79 18.87
CA CYS A 164 -1.83 -12.55 17.97
C CYS A 164 -1.66 -11.29 17.11
N PRO A 165 -0.68 -11.28 16.18
CA PRO A 165 -0.43 -10.12 15.34
C PRO A 165 -1.66 -9.81 14.47
N TYR A 166 -2.10 -8.56 14.47
CA TYR A 166 -3.32 -8.14 13.79
C TYR A 166 -3.02 -7.31 12.55
N GLY A 167 -2.33 -6.19 12.72
CA GLY A 167 -1.99 -5.22 11.69
C GLY A 167 -0.49 -5.10 11.47
N ILE A 168 -0.09 -4.78 10.24
CA ILE A 168 1.30 -4.50 9.85
C ILE A 168 1.35 -3.18 9.08
N ALA A 169 2.28 -2.31 9.44
CA ALA A 169 2.66 -1.13 8.69
C ALA A 169 4.20 -1.08 8.53
N PHE A 170 4.68 -0.22 7.63
CA PHE A 170 6.10 0.04 7.46
C PHE A 170 6.37 1.53 7.61
N ASN A 171 7.51 1.89 8.19
CA ASN A 171 7.97 3.28 8.21
C ASN A 171 8.91 3.58 7.04
N SER A 172 9.37 4.82 6.94
CA SER A 172 10.30 5.30 5.90
C SER A 172 11.63 4.53 5.90
N HIS A 173 12.00 3.90 7.01
CA HIS A 173 13.21 3.10 7.20
C HIS A 173 13.01 1.61 6.86
N GLN A 174 11.83 1.21 6.37
CA GLN A 174 11.45 -0.17 6.11
C GLN A 174 11.42 -1.07 7.36
N GLU A 175 11.29 -0.48 8.55
CA GLU A 175 11.03 -1.24 9.76
C GLU A 175 9.57 -1.72 9.75
N MET A 176 9.36 -2.98 10.07
CA MET A 176 8.03 -3.58 10.15
C MET A 176 7.42 -3.28 11.52
N ILE A 177 6.27 -2.63 11.53
CA ILE A 177 5.53 -2.22 12.73
C ILE A 177 4.28 -3.08 12.85
N VAL A 178 4.17 -3.84 13.93
CA VAL A 178 3.13 -4.86 14.11
C VAL A 178 2.32 -4.55 15.36
N SER A 179 1.00 -4.46 15.24
CA SER A 179 0.10 -4.46 16.39
C SER A 179 -0.10 -5.89 16.90
N GLU A 180 0.20 -6.11 18.17
CA GLU A 180 0.00 -7.40 18.86
C GLU A 180 -1.26 -7.31 19.72
N CYS A 181 -2.36 -7.89 19.22
CA CYS A 181 -3.70 -7.75 19.79
C CYS A 181 -3.74 -8.23 21.24
N GLU A 182 -3.40 -9.49 21.48
CA GLU A 182 -3.34 -10.08 22.83
C GLU A 182 -2.12 -9.61 23.63
N GLY A 183 -1.13 -9.03 22.95
CA GLY A 183 0.03 -8.39 23.58
C GLY A 183 -0.26 -7.01 24.15
N HIS A 184 -1.38 -6.38 23.76
CA HIS A 184 -1.73 -5.00 24.14
C HIS A 184 -0.60 -4.00 23.87
N ARG A 185 0.10 -4.20 22.74
CA ARG A 185 1.32 -3.47 22.40
C ARG A 185 1.54 -3.40 20.91
N VAL A 186 2.49 -2.56 20.52
CA VAL A 186 3.08 -2.52 19.17
C VAL A 186 4.53 -2.98 19.26
N SER A 187 4.93 -3.89 18.36
CA SER A 187 6.32 -4.32 18.18
C SER A 187 6.88 -3.78 16.87
N ILE A 188 8.13 -3.34 16.88
CA ILE A 188 8.85 -2.82 15.70
C ILE A 188 10.04 -3.74 15.43
N PHE A 189 10.21 -4.13 14.17
CA PHE A 189 11.23 -5.06 13.71
C PHE A 189 12.10 -4.45 12.61
N ASP A 190 13.38 -4.82 12.58
CA ASP A 190 14.27 -4.46 11.48
C ASP A 190 13.93 -5.26 10.21
N ILE A 191 14.58 -4.92 9.10
CA ILE A 191 14.44 -5.62 7.80
C ILE A 191 14.83 -7.11 7.85
N ARG A 192 15.48 -7.57 8.92
CA ARG A 192 15.85 -8.99 9.15
C ARG A 192 14.80 -9.71 9.98
N GLY A 193 13.79 -9.02 10.50
CA GLY A 193 12.78 -9.57 11.40
C GLY A 193 13.23 -9.61 12.87
N GLN A 194 14.29 -8.88 13.23
CA GLN A 194 14.72 -8.75 14.63
C GLN A 194 13.93 -7.64 15.31
N LYS A 195 13.35 -7.93 16.49
CA LYS A 195 12.60 -6.95 17.28
C LYS A 195 13.54 -5.84 17.77
N ILE A 196 13.25 -4.61 17.39
CA ILE A 196 13.99 -3.39 17.76
C ILE A 196 13.41 -2.81 19.06
N ARG A 197 12.10 -2.58 19.09
CA ARG A 197 11.43 -1.94 20.23
C ARG A 197 9.98 -2.39 20.35
N ILE A 198 9.42 -2.17 21.54
CA ILE A 198 8.00 -2.31 21.83
C ILE A 198 7.51 -1.07 22.55
N PHE A 199 6.24 -0.73 22.38
CA PHE A 199 5.55 0.26 23.19
C PHE A 199 4.07 -0.09 23.34
N GLY A 200 3.40 0.56 24.27
CA GLY A 200 2.02 0.24 24.66
C GLY A 200 1.96 -0.72 25.84
N SER A 201 0.87 -0.61 26.60
CA SER A 201 0.52 -1.50 27.69
C SER A 201 -0.99 -1.54 27.84
N ARG A 202 -1.51 -2.59 28.48
CA ARG A 202 -2.94 -2.73 28.75
C ARG A 202 -3.44 -1.66 29.71
N GLY A 203 -4.52 -0.98 29.35
CA GLY A 203 -5.26 -0.09 30.24
C GLY A 203 -6.02 0.99 29.46
N ASP A 204 -6.72 1.84 30.22
CA ASP A 204 -7.65 2.82 29.66
C ASP A 204 -7.04 4.21 29.47
N SER A 205 -5.81 4.43 29.96
CA SER A 205 -5.12 5.71 29.79
C SER A 205 -4.93 6.04 28.30
N PRO A 206 -4.81 7.34 27.94
CA PRO A 206 -4.69 7.76 26.54
C PRO A 206 -3.51 7.15 25.77
N ASP A 207 -2.43 6.77 26.45
CA ASP A 207 -1.21 6.15 25.93
C ASP A 207 -1.22 4.62 26.04
N GLN A 208 -2.22 4.07 26.74
CA GLN A 208 -2.45 2.63 26.88
C GLN A 208 -3.41 2.12 25.80
N MET A 209 -3.26 0.85 25.46
CA MET A 209 -4.02 0.21 24.40
C MET A 209 -4.52 -1.15 24.86
N VAL A 210 -5.77 -1.46 24.53
CA VAL A 210 -6.40 -2.76 24.73
C VAL A 210 -6.77 -3.31 23.35
N LEU A 211 -6.36 -4.55 23.10
CA LEU A 211 -6.58 -5.29 21.85
C LEU A 211 -6.29 -4.42 20.60
N PRO A 212 -5.07 -3.86 20.43
CA PRO A 212 -4.76 -3.04 19.26
C PRO A 212 -4.93 -3.85 17.97
N ALA A 213 -5.55 -3.22 16.97
CA ALA A 213 -5.96 -3.87 15.74
C ALA A 213 -5.30 -3.21 14.52
N GLY A 214 -5.97 -2.26 13.85
CA GLY A 214 -5.42 -1.61 12.67
C GLY A 214 -4.23 -0.73 13.02
N ILE A 215 -3.25 -0.71 12.12
CA ILE A 215 -2.05 0.11 12.27
C ILE A 215 -1.68 0.72 10.92
N ALA A 216 -1.23 1.98 10.94
CA ALA A 216 -0.75 2.69 9.76
C ALA A 216 0.30 3.72 10.14
N THR A 217 1.07 4.17 9.16
CA THR A 217 2.12 5.19 9.30
C THR A 217 1.84 6.36 8.37
N ASP A 218 2.20 7.58 8.78
CA ASP A 218 2.28 8.73 7.88
C ASP A 218 3.71 8.96 7.37
N ASP A 219 3.88 9.90 6.44
CA ASP A 219 5.17 10.23 5.82
C ASP A 219 6.20 10.83 6.81
N THR A 220 5.78 11.12 8.05
CA THR A 220 6.65 11.57 9.14
C THR A 220 6.94 10.47 10.16
N ASP A 221 6.61 9.22 9.82
CA ASP A 221 6.74 8.03 10.65
C ASP A 221 5.92 8.07 11.96
N ASN A 222 4.88 8.91 12.03
CA ASN A 222 3.92 8.78 13.13
C ASN A 222 3.10 7.51 12.93
N ILE A 223 2.76 6.86 14.03
CA ILE A 223 2.08 5.57 14.05
C ILE A 223 0.65 5.78 14.53
N TYR A 224 -0.32 5.38 13.72
CA TYR A 224 -1.74 5.40 14.03
C TYR A 224 -2.18 3.98 14.39
N VAL A 225 -2.81 3.82 15.54
CA VAL A 225 -3.25 2.51 16.06
C VAL A 225 -4.71 2.61 16.47
N SER A 226 -5.55 1.70 15.97
CA SER A 226 -6.88 1.50 16.55
C SER A 226 -6.79 0.53 17.72
N SER A 227 -7.50 0.83 18.80
CA SER A 227 -7.53 0.04 20.02
C SER A 227 -8.81 0.36 20.78
N GLU A 228 -9.47 -0.64 21.38
CA GLU A 228 -10.72 -0.53 22.16
C GLU A 228 -11.42 0.86 22.14
N HIS A 229 -12.24 1.08 21.11
CA HIS A 229 -13.05 2.30 20.90
C HIS A 229 -12.27 3.62 20.72
N LYS A 230 -10.96 3.56 20.49
CA LYS A 230 -10.05 4.69 20.33
C LYS A 230 -9.26 4.60 19.03
N LEU A 231 -8.79 5.75 18.58
CA LEU A 231 -7.68 5.89 17.63
C LEU A 231 -6.59 6.71 18.30
N GLN A 232 -5.36 6.19 18.29
CA GLN A 232 -4.20 6.78 18.92
C GLN A 232 -3.13 7.06 17.88
N LYS A 233 -2.57 8.28 17.90
CA LYS A 233 -1.42 8.70 17.10
C LYS A 233 -0.21 8.81 18.01
N PHE A 234 0.88 8.16 17.63
CA PHE A 234 2.15 8.14 18.35
C PHE A 234 3.28 8.69 17.46
N THR A 235 4.34 9.22 18.07
CA THR A 235 5.59 9.47 17.36
C THR A 235 6.20 8.14 16.90
N SER A 236 7.18 8.20 16.01
CA SER A 236 7.95 7.00 15.63
C SER A 236 8.58 6.31 16.85
N ARG A 237 8.88 7.05 17.93
CA ARG A 237 9.45 6.53 19.19
C ARG A 237 8.42 5.88 20.13
N GLY A 238 7.13 5.94 19.80
CA GLY A 238 6.05 5.37 20.63
C GLY A 238 5.52 6.31 21.71
N GLU A 239 5.81 7.61 21.62
CA GLU A 239 5.27 8.63 22.53
C GLU A 239 3.90 9.08 22.02
N LEU A 240 2.89 9.17 22.88
CA LEU A 240 1.55 9.57 22.47
C LEU A 240 1.53 11.04 21.99
N ILE A 241 1.01 11.27 20.80
CA ILE A 241 0.74 12.61 20.25
C ILE A 241 -0.70 13.01 20.53
N LYS A 242 -1.66 12.16 20.14
CA LYS A 242 -3.10 12.43 20.30
C LYS A 242 -3.88 11.13 20.41
N CYS A 243 -4.90 11.15 21.24
CA CYS A 243 -5.89 10.07 21.36
C CYS A 243 -7.28 10.66 21.16
N ILE A 244 -8.09 9.99 20.34
CA ILE A 244 -9.49 10.34 20.13
C ILE A 244 -10.37 9.12 20.39
N GLY A 245 -11.66 9.40 20.59
CA GLY A 245 -12.69 8.39 20.60
C GLY A 245 -13.05 7.85 21.98
N ARG A 246 -14.23 7.23 21.99
CA ARG A 246 -14.86 6.53 23.10
C ARG A 246 -15.93 5.63 22.51
N ARG A 247 -16.44 4.71 23.31
CA ARG A 247 -17.54 3.85 22.88
C ARG A 247 -18.77 4.68 22.53
N GLY A 248 -19.34 4.45 21.35
CA GLY A 248 -20.57 5.09 20.89
C GLY A 248 -20.71 5.04 19.37
N SER A 249 -21.68 5.80 18.85
CA SER A 249 -22.08 5.79 17.42
C SER A 249 -22.10 7.17 16.78
N LYS A 250 -21.79 8.24 17.53
CA LYS A 250 -21.67 9.60 16.98
C LYS A 250 -20.34 9.79 16.25
N GLU A 251 -20.17 10.93 15.61
CA GLU A 251 -18.87 11.38 15.10
C GLU A 251 -17.84 11.26 16.22
N TRP A 252 -16.62 10.78 15.89
CA TRP A 252 -15.54 10.49 16.83
C TRP A 252 -15.72 9.29 17.74
N GLU A 253 -16.94 8.85 17.97
CA GLU A 253 -17.21 7.68 18.79
C GLU A 253 -17.04 6.42 17.95
N PHE A 254 -16.40 5.40 18.50
CA PHE A 254 -16.11 4.15 17.80
C PHE A 254 -16.74 2.96 18.52
N ASN A 255 -17.10 1.93 17.76
CA ASN A 255 -17.49 0.63 18.25
C ASN A 255 -16.64 -0.43 17.55
N ASP A 256 -15.65 -0.96 18.28
CA ASP A 256 -14.66 -1.92 17.78
C ASP A 256 -13.90 -1.46 16.50
N PRO A 257 -13.14 -0.34 16.55
CA PRO A 257 -12.43 0.15 15.38
C PRO A 257 -11.30 -0.81 14.97
N ARG A 258 -11.28 -1.22 13.69
CA ARG A 258 -10.32 -2.18 13.13
C ARG A 258 -9.36 -1.52 12.16
N GLY A 259 -9.43 -1.80 10.87
CA GLY A 259 -8.49 -1.30 9.86
C GLY A 259 -8.30 0.21 9.93
N VAL A 260 -7.04 0.63 9.88
CA VAL A 260 -6.62 2.03 9.77
C VAL A 260 -5.78 2.14 8.50
N THR A 261 -6.05 3.13 7.67
CA THR A 261 -5.21 3.44 6.52
C THR A 261 -5.16 4.94 6.26
N LEU A 262 -4.10 5.39 5.60
CA LEU A 262 -3.93 6.79 5.23
C LEU A 262 -4.00 6.94 3.71
N CYS A 263 -4.68 7.98 3.25
CA CYS A 263 -4.70 8.36 1.84
C CYS A 263 -4.90 9.86 1.69
N ALA A 264 -3.96 10.53 1.00
CA ALA A 264 -3.98 11.98 0.76
C ALA A 264 -4.27 12.82 2.01
N ASN A 265 -3.43 12.65 3.04
CA ASN A 265 -3.51 13.38 4.31
C ASN A 265 -4.83 13.17 5.08
N GLN A 266 -5.50 12.05 4.84
CA GLN A 266 -6.67 11.63 5.59
C GLN A 266 -6.46 10.24 6.19
N VAL A 267 -6.97 10.05 7.40
CA VAL A 267 -6.98 8.78 8.13
C VAL A 267 -8.37 8.16 8.00
N PHE A 268 -8.46 6.95 7.47
CA PHE A 268 -9.69 6.18 7.33
C PHE A 268 -9.67 5.06 8.36
N VAL A 269 -10.74 4.98 9.16
CA VAL A 269 -10.88 3.99 10.24
C VAL A 269 -12.16 3.18 10.01
N CYS A 270 -12.00 1.87 9.84
CA CYS A 270 -13.12 0.94 9.81
C CYS A 270 -13.72 0.81 11.22
N ASP A 271 -14.90 1.38 11.41
CA ASP A 271 -15.66 1.37 12.66
C ASP A 271 -16.63 0.19 12.63
N ARG A 272 -16.08 -1.00 12.90
CA ARG A 272 -16.66 -2.31 12.53
C ARG A 272 -18.10 -2.47 13.01
N ASP A 273 -18.34 -2.25 14.30
CA ASP A 273 -19.65 -2.49 14.92
C ASP A 273 -20.61 -1.31 14.76
N ASN A 274 -20.16 -0.18 14.21
CA ASN A 274 -21.02 0.88 13.69
C ASN A 274 -21.24 0.78 12.18
N HIS A 275 -20.63 -0.21 11.52
CA HIS A 275 -20.84 -0.52 10.10
C HIS A 275 -20.57 0.66 9.15
N ARG A 276 -19.52 1.42 9.44
CA ARG A 276 -19.10 2.60 8.68
C ARG A 276 -17.60 2.73 8.65
N ILE A 277 -17.11 3.63 7.81
CA ILE A 277 -15.73 4.11 7.85
C ILE A 277 -15.77 5.57 8.29
N GLN A 278 -15.06 5.92 9.35
CA GLN A 278 -14.87 7.32 9.75
C GLN A 278 -13.59 7.87 9.15
N VAL A 279 -13.63 9.11 8.66
CA VAL A 279 -12.50 9.77 8.02
C VAL A 279 -12.10 11.01 8.79
N PHE A 280 -10.80 11.13 9.05
CA PHE A 280 -10.18 12.22 9.80
C PHE A 280 -9.07 12.87 8.97
N ASP A 281 -8.67 14.09 9.31
CA ASP A 281 -7.40 14.65 8.86
C ASP A 281 -6.21 14.09 9.70
N LEU A 282 -4.97 14.50 9.37
CA LEU A 282 -3.77 14.05 10.09
C LEU A 282 -3.65 14.60 11.52
N ASP A 283 -4.37 15.68 11.85
CA ASP A 283 -4.49 16.21 13.20
C ASP A 283 -5.56 15.48 13.99
N LEU A 284 -6.22 14.49 13.41
CA LEU A 284 -7.39 13.83 13.96
C LEU A 284 -8.47 14.86 14.26
N ASN A 285 -8.91 15.62 13.24
CA ASN A 285 -10.22 16.31 13.14
C ASN A 285 -11.14 15.55 12.14
N PHE A 286 -12.45 15.49 12.40
CA PHE A 286 -13.42 14.62 11.73
C PHE A 286 -13.84 15.32 10.47
N VAL A 287 -13.81 14.56 9.39
CA VAL A 287 -14.10 15.07 8.06
C VAL A 287 -15.47 14.58 7.61
N ARG A 288 -15.70 13.26 7.65
CA ARG A 288 -16.95 12.62 7.20
C ARG A 288 -17.00 11.16 7.62
N SER A 289 -18.16 10.54 7.40
CA SER A 289 -18.33 9.08 7.43
C SER A 289 -18.69 8.55 6.04
N ILE A 290 -18.33 7.31 5.76
CA ILE A 290 -18.67 6.58 4.53
C ILE A 290 -19.44 5.32 4.93
N GLY A 291 -20.59 5.12 4.28
CA GLY A 291 -21.46 3.97 4.44
C GLY A 291 -22.31 3.96 5.71
N SER A 292 -23.19 2.96 5.77
CA SER A 292 -24.14 2.69 6.84
C SER A 292 -24.42 1.19 6.92
N HIS A 293 -25.02 0.72 8.01
CA HIS A 293 -25.36 -0.70 8.13
C HIS A 293 -26.28 -1.19 7.00
N GLY A 294 -25.94 -2.32 6.37
CA GLY A 294 -26.81 -2.99 5.42
C GLY A 294 -26.09 -3.93 4.45
N LYS A 295 -26.78 -4.25 3.35
CA LYS A 295 -26.34 -5.21 2.32
C LYS A 295 -26.33 -4.60 0.92
N GLY A 296 -26.88 -3.39 0.77
CA GLY A 296 -26.92 -2.64 -0.47
C GLY A 296 -25.56 -2.10 -0.90
N ARG A 297 -25.59 -1.35 -2.01
CA ARG A 297 -24.41 -0.66 -2.57
C ARG A 297 -24.05 0.53 -1.68
N GLY A 298 -22.80 0.58 -1.22
CA GLY A 298 -22.34 1.62 -0.30
C GLY A 298 -22.79 1.43 1.15
N GLU A 299 -23.60 0.39 1.44
CA GLU A 299 -23.87 -0.07 2.80
C GLU A 299 -22.85 -1.14 3.19
N PHE A 300 -22.55 -1.25 4.48
CA PHE A 300 -21.59 -2.19 5.03
C PHE A 300 -22.19 -3.10 6.09
N ASN A 301 -21.64 -4.30 6.22
CA ASN A 301 -21.82 -5.13 7.39
C ASN A 301 -20.45 -5.52 7.94
N SER A 302 -20.08 -4.90 9.05
CA SER A 302 -18.80 -5.06 9.76
C SER A 302 -17.57 -4.92 8.84
N PRO A 303 -17.28 -3.71 8.33
CA PRO A 303 -16.06 -3.48 7.57
C PRO A 303 -14.83 -3.72 8.45
N LEU A 304 -13.84 -4.49 7.97
CA LEU A 304 -12.65 -4.82 8.74
C LEU A 304 -11.40 -4.07 8.27
N ASP A 305 -11.20 -3.93 6.96
CA ASP A 305 -10.07 -3.23 6.41
C ASP A 305 -10.49 -2.40 5.20
N VAL A 306 -9.67 -1.38 4.95
CA VAL A 306 -9.84 -0.47 3.85
C VAL A 306 -8.48 -0.13 3.25
N LYS A 307 -8.40 -0.18 1.92
CA LYS A 307 -7.20 0.14 1.15
C LYS A 307 -7.53 0.89 -0.11
N PHE A 308 -6.53 1.52 -0.68
CA PHE A 308 -6.65 2.29 -1.91
C PHE A 308 -5.83 1.65 -3.02
N ASP A 309 -6.36 1.67 -4.23
CA ASP A 309 -5.53 1.46 -5.42
C ASP A 309 -4.80 2.77 -5.81
N THR A 310 -3.95 2.68 -6.84
CA THR A 310 -3.22 3.84 -7.39
C THR A 310 -4.14 4.89 -8.00
N ALA A 311 -5.41 4.55 -8.25
CA ALA A 311 -6.46 5.44 -8.71
C ALA A 311 -7.19 6.15 -7.57
N ARG A 312 -6.86 5.81 -6.33
CA ARG A 312 -7.55 6.22 -5.10
C ARG A 312 -8.99 5.72 -5.01
N ASN A 313 -9.33 4.63 -5.71
CA ASN A 313 -10.54 3.88 -5.40
C ASN A 313 -10.35 3.16 -4.07
N LEU A 314 -11.38 3.22 -3.24
CA LEU A 314 -11.45 2.61 -1.92
C LEU A 314 -11.94 1.17 -2.05
N TYR A 315 -11.18 0.20 -1.54
CA TYR A 315 -11.57 -1.21 -1.43
C TYR A 315 -11.85 -1.48 0.04
N VAL A 316 -13.03 -2.01 0.34
CA VAL A 316 -13.51 -2.27 1.69
C VAL A 316 -13.81 -3.75 1.83
N ALA A 317 -13.14 -4.43 2.74
CA ALA A 317 -13.42 -5.82 3.09
C ALA A 317 -14.51 -5.87 4.14
N GLU A 318 -15.63 -6.51 3.80
CA GLU A 318 -16.80 -6.64 4.66
C GLU A 318 -16.90 -8.03 5.25
N TRP A 319 -16.53 -8.15 6.52
CA TRP A 319 -16.57 -9.41 7.24
C TRP A 319 -17.97 -10.02 7.28
N GLY A 320 -18.98 -9.20 7.59
CA GLY A 320 -20.35 -9.69 7.80
C GLY A 320 -21.11 -9.98 6.50
N ASN A 321 -20.68 -9.45 5.35
CA ASN A 321 -21.32 -9.67 4.06
C ASN A 321 -20.53 -10.64 3.15
N GLY A 322 -19.33 -11.07 3.56
CA GLY A 322 -18.51 -11.98 2.77
C GLY A 322 -18.16 -11.40 1.40
N ARG A 323 -17.77 -10.12 1.34
CA ARG A 323 -17.49 -9.42 0.07
C ARG A 323 -16.43 -8.35 0.21
N VAL A 324 -15.93 -7.90 -0.94
CA VAL A 324 -15.19 -6.64 -1.06
C VAL A 324 -16.02 -5.67 -1.90
N GLN A 325 -16.22 -4.45 -1.40
CA GLN A 325 -16.81 -3.35 -2.16
C GLN A 325 -15.73 -2.36 -2.60
N VAL A 326 -15.83 -1.90 -3.85
CA VAL A 326 -14.98 -0.85 -4.42
C VAL A 326 -15.81 0.40 -4.63
N MET A 327 -15.30 1.55 -4.21
CA MET A 327 -15.94 2.85 -4.34
C MET A 327 -14.95 3.97 -4.68
N ASP A 328 -15.45 5.11 -5.14
CA ASP A 328 -14.63 6.31 -5.32
C ASP A 328 -14.30 6.96 -3.96
N THR A 329 -13.45 7.98 -3.96
CA THR A 329 -13.04 8.71 -2.73
C THR A 329 -14.19 9.45 -2.03
N ARG A 330 -15.32 9.64 -2.71
CA ARG A 330 -16.55 10.25 -2.18
C ARG A 330 -17.50 9.20 -1.61
N GLY A 331 -17.15 7.91 -1.68
CA GLY A 331 -17.97 6.80 -1.20
C GLY A 331 -19.00 6.30 -2.21
N GLN A 332 -18.92 6.71 -3.48
CA GLN A 332 -19.84 6.21 -4.51
C GLN A 332 -19.42 4.81 -4.96
N PHE A 333 -20.36 3.88 -4.87
CA PHE A 333 -20.16 2.49 -5.30
C PHE A 333 -19.70 2.39 -6.76
N ILE A 334 -18.66 1.59 -7.00
CA ILE A 334 -18.16 1.23 -8.33
C ILE A 334 -18.50 -0.22 -8.65
N ARG A 335 -18.10 -1.16 -7.80
CA ARG A 335 -18.31 -2.61 -7.99
C ARG A 335 -18.17 -3.40 -6.68
N LEU A 336 -18.54 -4.66 -6.70
CA LEU A 336 -18.28 -5.61 -5.61
C LEU A 336 -17.92 -6.98 -6.16
N PHE A 337 -17.27 -7.80 -5.35
CA PHE A 337 -16.91 -9.18 -5.68
C PHE A 337 -16.76 -10.04 -4.42
N GLY A 338 -16.64 -11.36 -4.63
CA GLY A 338 -16.34 -12.34 -3.60
C GLY A 338 -17.53 -12.96 -2.88
N GLN A 339 -18.77 -12.70 -3.29
CA GLN A 339 -19.96 -13.31 -2.67
C GLN A 339 -20.23 -14.74 -3.15
N GLU A 340 -19.76 -15.08 -4.35
CA GLU A 340 -20.09 -16.33 -5.06
C GLU A 340 -18.91 -16.81 -5.93
N GLY A 341 -19.02 -18.03 -6.46
CA GLY A 341 -18.01 -18.65 -7.33
C GLY A 341 -16.79 -19.18 -6.58
N GLU A 342 -15.74 -19.53 -7.33
CA GLU A 342 -14.50 -20.13 -6.79
C GLU A 342 -13.76 -19.22 -5.80
N GLY A 343 -13.90 -17.89 -5.96
CA GLY A 343 -13.30 -16.90 -5.07
C GLY A 343 -14.09 -16.64 -3.79
N LYS A 344 -15.27 -17.25 -3.57
CA LYS A 344 -16.19 -16.87 -2.50
C LYS A 344 -15.49 -16.69 -1.14
N LEU A 345 -15.64 -15.49 -0.58
CA LEU A 345 -15.10 -15.06 0.70
C LEU A 345 -16.07 -15.47 1.82
N ARG A 346 -15.54 -15.98 2.93
CA ARG A 346 -16.33 -16.37 4.10
C ARG A 346 -16.33 -15.27 5.15
N GLU A 347 -15.16 -14.76 5.49
CA GLU A 347 -14.94 -13.73 6.49
C GLU A 347 -13.73 -12.85 6.06
N PRO A 348 -13.88 -12.03 5.02
CA PRO A 348 -12.75 -11.24 4.52
C PRO A 348 -12.30 -10.20 5.56
N SER A 349 -10.98 -10.04 5.69
CA SER A 349 -10.38 -9.12 6.64
C SER A 349 -9.36 -8.18 5.98
N GLY A 350 -8.06 -8.50 5.99
CA GLY A 350 -7.02 -7.66 5.42
C GLY A 350 -7.09 -7.58 3.90
N LEU A 351 -6.68 -6.41 3.37
CA LEU A 351 -6.56 -6.15 1.95
C LEU A 351 -5.12 -5.73 1.59
N LEU A 352 -4.63 -6.22 0.45
CA LEU A 352 -3.46 -5.70 -0.24
C LEU A 352 -3.79 -5.51 -1.71
N ILE A 353 -3.63 -4.28 -2.21
CA ILE A 353 -3.79 -3.96 -3.61
C ILE A 353 -2.38 -3.83 -4.17
N ALA A 354 -1.98 -4.80 -4.98
CA ALA A 354 -0.65 -4.91 -5.53
C ALA A 354 -0.77 -5.06 -7.04
N ASP A 355 -0.41 -4.00 -7.77
CA ASP A 355 -0.61 -3.89 -9.22
C ASP A 355 -2.10 -4.07 -9.60
N LYS A 356 -2.39 -5.00 -10.49
CA LYS A 356 -3.72 -5.38 -10.93
C LYS A 356 -4.36 -6.42 -10.02
N TYR A 357 -3.72 -6.81 -8.92
CA TYR A 357 -4.23 -7.84 -8.03
C TYR A 357 -4.74 -7.26 -6.71
N VAL A 358 -5.78 -7.89 -6.18
CA VAL A 358 -6.34 -7.65 -4.84
C VAL A 358 -6.21 -8.94 -4.06
N TYR A 359 -5.37 -8.93 -3.04
CA TYR A 359 -5.23 -10.02 -2.08
C TYR A 359 -6.15 -9.75 -0.91
N VAL A 360 -6.91 -10.77 -0.53
CA VAL A 360 -7.91 -10.70 0.55
C VAL A 360 -7.63 -11.83 1.51
N SER A 361 -7.38 -11.53 2.78
CA SER A 361 -7.31 -12.57 3.80
C SER A 361 -8.72 -13.07 4.15
N ASP A 362 -9.00 -14.35 3.93
CA ASP A 362 -10.28 -14.98 4.28
C ASP A 362 -10.15 -15.72 5.62
N LEU A 363 -10.66 -15.11 6.71
CA LEU A 363 -10.40 -15.58 8.08
C LEU A 363 -10.96 -16.97 8.34
N ASN A 364 -12.15 -17.27 7.83
CA ASN A 364 -12.80 -18.58 7.99
C ASN A 364 -12.46 -19.55 6.85
N GLY A 365 -11.75 -19.07 5.82
CA GLY A 365 -11.12 -19.92 4.81
C GLY A 365 -9.71 -20.38 5.19
N ASP A 366 -9.09 -19.72 6.20
CA ASP A 366 -7.69 -19.89 6.58
C ASP A 366 -6.74 -19.78 5.38
N CYS A 367 -7.04 -18.86 4.47
CA CYS A 367 -6.33 -18.69 3.21
C CYS A 367 -6.32 -17.22 2.77
N ILE A 368 -5.49 -16.94 1.77
CA ILE A 368 -5.49 -15.69 1.02
C ILE A 368 -6.14 -15.96 -0.34
N VAL A 369 -7.16 -15.17 -0.67
CA VAL A 369 -7.85 -15.22 -1.96
C VAL A 369 -7.39 -14.04 -2.80
N VAL A 370 -7.04 -14.29 -4.06
CA VAL A 370 -6.50 -13.28 -4.96
C VAL A 370 -7.47 -13.06 -6.12
N TYR A 371 -7.72 -11.79 -6.39
CA TYR A 371 -8.54 -11.30 -7.49
C TYR A 371 -7.73 -10.39 -8.39
N GLU A 372 -8.19 -10.18 -9.62
CA GLU A 372 -7.82 -8.97 -10.35
C GLU A 372 -8.62 -7.77 -9.80
N THR A 373 -8.14 -6.55 -10.02
CA THR A 373 -8.85 -5.32 -9.65
C THR A 373 -10.22 -5.24 -10.31
N SER A 374 -10.44 -5.90 -11.44
CA SER A 374 -11.77 -6.08 -12.06
C SER A 374 -12.79 -6.82 -11.17
N GLY A 375 -12.33 -7.59 -10.18
CA GLY A 375 -13.12 -8.47 -9.33
C GLY A 375 -13.15 -9.93 -9.80
N GLN A 376 -12.43 -10.27 -10.86
CA GLN A 376 -12.29 -11.64 -11.33
C GLN A 376 -11.38 -12.46 -10.40
N PHE A 377 -11.82 -13.65 -9.98
CA PHE A 377 -10.98 -14.57 -9.21
C PHE A 377 -9.75 -15.03 -10.00
N VAL A 378 -8.60 -15.09 -9.33
CA VAL A 378 -7.31 -15.48 -9.92
C VAL A 378 -6.81 -16.79 -9.34
N THR A 379 -6.67 -16.85 -8.02
CA THR A 379 -6.15 -18.02 -7.29
C THR A 379 -6.41 -17.86 -5.79
N SER A 380 -6.09 -18.88 -5.01
CA SER A 380 -6.02 -18.81 -3.56
C SER A 380 -4.88 -19.68 -3.04
N PHE A 381 -4.24 -19.28 -1.95
CA PHE A 381 -3.21 -20.06 -1.30
C PHE A 381 -3.37 -20.04 0.22
N GLY A 382 -2.86 -21.08 0.88
CA GLY A 382 -3.08 -21.30 2.31
C GLY A 382 -4.22 -22.27 2.60
N ARG A 383 -4.19 -22.80 3.81
CA ARG A 383 -5.20 -23.67 4.42
C ARG A 383 -5.03 -23.62 5.94
N PHE A 384 -6.03 -24.10 6.67
CA PHE A 384 -5.93 -24.29 8.11
C PHE A 384 -4.71 -25.14 8.48
N GLY A 385 -3.87 -24.64 9.38
CA GLY A 385 -2.72 -25.38 9.90
C GLY A 385 -1.66 -24.51 10.55
N GLU A 386 -0.51 -25.11 10.86
CA GLU A 386 0.58 -24.47 11.62
C GLU A 386 1.92 -24.51 10.85
N LYS A 387 1.99 -25.20 9.72
CA LYS A 387 3.20 -25.30 8.90
C LYS A 387 3.41 -24.05 8.06
N GLU A 388 4.59 -23.93 7.47
CA GLU A 388 4.89 -22.87 6.50
C GLU A 388 3.91 -22.93 5.30
N GLY A 389 3.27 -21.80 5.01
CA GLY A 389 2.21 -21.68 4.00
C GLY A 389 0.82 -22.11 4.48
N GLU A 390 0.65 -22.52 5.74
CA GLU A 390 -0.65 -22.76 6.39
C GLU A 390 -0.98 -21.61 7.36
N PHE A 391 -2.26 -21.32 7.57
CA PHE A 391 -2.70 -20.21 8.40
C PHE A 391 -3.74 -20.65 9.44
N ARG A 392 -3.88 -19.84 10.49
CA ARG A 392 -5.04 -19.82 11.38
C ARG A 392 -5.52 -18.38 11.51
N ARG A 393 -6.67 -18.08 10.91
CA ARG A 393 -7.30 -16.75 10.87
C ARG A 393 -6.32 -15.67 10.37
N PRO A 394 -5.90 -15.71 9.10
CA PRO A 394 -5.00 -14.69 8.57
C PRO A 394 -5.68 -13.31 8.56
N TYR A 395 -5.15 -12.32 9.30
CA TYR A 395 -5.73 -10.97 9.38
C TYR A 395 -5.11 -10.02 8.36
N CYS A 396 -4.18 -9.15 8.77
CA CYS A 396 -3.53 -8.21 7.85
C CYS A 396 -2.72 -8.95 6.80
N ILE A 397 -2.83 -8.45 5.56
CA ILE A 397 -1.94 -8.75 4.46
C ILE A 397 -1.43 -7.42 3.90
N THR A 398 -0.12 -7.28 3.73
CA THR A 398 0.49 -6.03 3.25
C THR A 398 1.81 -6.32 2.54
N SER A 399 2.46 -5.30 2.00
CA SER A 399 3.79 -5.42 1.40
C SER A 399 4.67 -4.22 1.74
N GLY A 400 5.96 -4.48 1.95
CA GLY A 400 6.99 -3.44 1.98
C GLY A 400 7.42 -3.01 0.57
N VAL A 401 8.39 -2.09 0.47
CA VAL A 401 8.95 -1.68 -0.82
C VAL A 401 9.75 -2.79 -1.52
N ASP A 402 10.12 -3.82 -0.78
CA ASP A 402 10.81 -5.00 -1.29
C ASP A 402 9.90 -5.95 -2.08
N GLY A 403 8.58 -5.69 -2.10
CA GLY A 403 7.59 -6.46 -2.84
C GLY A 403 7.27 -7.81 -2.21
N PHE A 404 7.75 -8.09 -1.00
CA PHE A 404 7.37 -9.29 -0.25
C PHE A 404 6.00 -9.11 0.38
N ILE A 405 5.19 -10.18 0.34
CA ILE A 405 3.84 -10.17 0.92
C ILE A 405 3.93 -10.68 2.35
N HIS A 406 3.49 -9.87 3.30
CA HIS A 406 3.50 -10.17 4.72
C HIS A 406 2.09 -10.48 5.18
N VAL A 407 1.89 -11.63 5.80
CA VAL A 407 0.58 -12.08 6.29
C VAL A 407 0.64 -12.31 7.79
N CYS A 408 -0.22 -11.62 8.54
CA CYS A 408 -0.47 -11.87 9.95
C CYS A 408 -1.20 -13.20 10.12
N ASP A 409 -0.49 -14.22 10.60
CA ASP A 409 -1.06 -15.52 10.94
C ASP A 409 -1.45 -15.53 12.43
N TYR A 410 -2.57 -14.87 12.71
CA TYR A 410 -3.01 -14.47 14.05
C TYR A 410 -3.06 -15.64 15.03
N GLY A 411 -3.67 -16.75 14.64
CA GLY A 411 -3.85 -17.92 15.50
C GLY A 411 -2.56 -18.69 15.76
N ASN A 412 -1.54 -18.50 14.92
CA ASN A 412 -0.22 -19.12 15.06
C ASN A 412 0.85 -18.15 15.61
N ASN A 413 0.45 -16.94 16.04
CA ASN A 413 1.35 -16.00 16.71
C ASN A 413 2.61 -15.64 15.90
N ARG A 414 2.44 -15.50 14.57
CA ARG A 414 3.55 -15.24 13.63
C ARG A 414 3.12 -14.37 12.45
N VAL A 415 4.11 -13.84 11.74
CA VAL A 415 3.95 -13.24 10.41
C VAL A 415 4.71 -14.10 9.41
N GLN A 416 4.04 -14.52 8.34
CA GLN A 416 4.67 -15.24 7.23
C GLN A 416 4.93 -14.30 6.05
N ILE A 417 6.11 -14.40 5.44
CA ILE A 417 6.59 -13.50 4.39
C ILE A 417 6.81 -14.31 3.11
N PHE A 418 6.15 -13.94 2.01
CA PHE A 418 6.11 -14.65 0.73
C PHE A 418 6.87 -13.92 -0.39
#